data_AF-A0A1C5W3G2-F1
#
_entry.id   AF-A0A1C5W3G2-F1
#
_cell.length_a   1.000
_cell.length_b   1.000
_cell.length_c   1.000
_cell.angle_alpha   90.00
_cell.angle_beta   90.00
_cell.angle_gamma   90.00
#
_symmetry.space_group_name_H-M   'P 1'
#
loop_
_entity.id
_entity.type
_entity.pdbx_description
1 polymer ?
#
loop_
_entity_poly.entity_id
_entity_poly.type
_entity_poly.pdbx_seq_one_letter_code
_entity_poly.pdbx_strand_id
1 'polypeptide(L)'
;MERIGSIWTMIVRYLLLVMFGGVIVWACNSAGISVYADDGETPDGAELIRFDFHKSVNQEVGIPAGIPGFFTYFYEGKEYHYGFRFDRNGTGPETEKFGTAYVWAPYTVIYYDAAGGEIENYGTATAGGRRLFATRGNGEELEAGQNKGKNKRKFAADYTVYGQSLRLSEGCMPTAVKDGYRFEGWYAWTDAGVVQEKELAELAKQEQYGTLEDELNEKYTEQTKLLENRESERYPASSITLYAKWDKIWE
;
A
#
# COMPACT_ATOMS: atom_id res chain seq x y z
N MET A 1 23.11 -21.33 66.03
CA MET A 1 23.98 -21.06 64.86
C MET A 1 23.43 -21.64 63.55
N GLU A 2 22.15 -22.05 63.45
CA GLU A 2 21.62 -22.71 62.23
C GLU A 2 20.64 -21.87 61.39
N ARG A 3 20.13 -20.74 61.91
CA ARG A 3 19.13 -19.92 61.18
C ARG A 3 19.73 -18.92 60.18
N ILE A 4 21.02 -18.58 60.28
CA ILE A 4 21.67 -17.56 59.42
C ILE A 4 22.13 -18.18 58.09
N GLY A 5 22.55 -19.45 58.10
CA GLY A 5 22.97 -20.17 56.88
C GLY A 5 21.84 -20.41 55.88
N SER A 6 20.60 -20.57 56.37
CA SER A 6 19.41 -20.83 55.54
C SER A 6 18.94 -19.60 54.75
N ILE A 7 19.02 -18.41 55.35
CA ILE A 7 18.62 -17.15 54.70
C ILE A 7 19.64 -16.80 53.60
N TRP A 8 20.94 -17.00 53.87
CA TRP A 8 22.01 -16.75 52.90
C TRP A 8 21.93 -17.67 51.69
N THR A 9 21.63 -18.95 51.88
CA THR A 9 21.41 -19.89 50.77
C THR A 9 20.16 -19.56 49.95
N MET A 10 19.12 -19.02 50.58
CA MET A 10 17.91 -18.57 49.88
C MET A 10 18.19 -17.33 49.01
N ILE A 11 18.94 -16.35 49.53
CA ILE A 11 19.31 -15.13 48.79
C ILE A 11 20.21 -15.46 47.59
N VAL A 12 21.19 -16.35 47.77
CA VAL A 12 22.08 -16.77 46.68
C VAL A 12 21.31 -17.54 45.60
N ARG A 13 20.35 -18.41 45.98
CA ARG A 13 19.45 -19.08 45.02
C ARG A 13 18.58 -18.09 44.26
N TYR A 14 18.05 -17.06 44.93
CA TYR A 14 17.23 -16.04 44.30
C TYR A 14 18.05 -15.18 43.32
N LEU A 15 19.26 -14.78 43.69
CA LEU A 15 20.17 -14.04 42.81
C LEU A 15 20.60 -14.87 41.60
N LEU A 16 20.89 -16.17 41.78
CA LEU A 16 21.18 -17.07 40.66
C LEU A 16 19.95 -17.24 39.75
N LEU A 17 18.75 -17.37 40.30
CA LEU A 17 17.50 -17.44 39.51
C LEU A 17 17.22 -16.15 38.73
N VAL A 18 17.49 -14.98 39.31
CA VAL A 18 17.30 -13.68 38.64
C VAL A 18 18.37 -13.48 37.56
N MET A 19 19.61 -13.89 37.80
CA MET A 19 20.67 -13.82 36.77
C MET A 19 20.45 -14.83 35.64
N PHE A 20 20.10 -16.08 35.94
CA PHE A 20 19.76 -17.08 34.90
C PHE A 20 18.45 -16.73 34.18
N GLY A 21 17.43 -16.24 34.89
CA GLY A 21 16.18 -15.75 34.28
C GLY A 21 16.38 -14.52 33.40
N GLY A 22 17.22 -13.58 33.83
CA GLY A 22 17.59 -12.40 33.04
C GLY A 22 18.42 -12.75 31.80
N VAL A 23 19.31 -13.74 31.89
CA VAL A 23 20.09 -14.24 30.75
C VAL A 23 19.22 -15.04 29.78
N ILE A 24 18.22 -15.79 30.24
CA ILE A 24 17.25 -16.48 29.38
C ILE A 24 16.36 -15.48 28.65
N VAL A 25 15.88 -14.43 29.32
CA VAL A 25 15.08 -13.36 28.68
C VAL A 25 15.93 -12.55 27.69
N TRP A 26 17.22 -12.32 27.99
CA TRP A 26 18.15 -11.66 27.07
C TRP A 26 18.49 -12.54 25.85
N ALA A 27 18.74 -13.84 26.04
CA ALA A 27 19.00 -14.79 24.96
C ALA A 27 17.75 -15.03 24.08
N CYS A 28 16.55 -14.94 24.64
CA CYS A 28 15.30 -14.98 23.88
C CYS A 28 14.99 -13.67 23.13
N ASN A 29 15.68 -12.56 23.44
CA ASN A 29 15.50 -11.28 22.76
C ASN A 29 16.67 -10.91 21.82
N SER A 30 17.74 -11.69 21.83
CA SER A 30 18.93 -11.52 20.98
C SER A 30 19.05 -12.54 19.84
N ALA A 31 18.15 -13.52 19.76
CA ALA A 31 17.91 -14.21 18.51
C ALA A 31 17.15 -13.25 17.61
N GLY A 32 17.88 -12.54 16.75
CA GLY A 32 17.33 -11.88 15.57
C GLY A 32 16.68 -12.94 14.68
N ILE A 33 15.48 -13.38 15.07
CA ILE A 33 14.57 -14.08 14.20
C ILE A 33 14.11 -12.97 13.26
N SER A 34 14.70 -12.93 12.08
CA SER A 34 14.00 -12.54 10.87
C SER A 34 12.68 -13.29 10.91
N VAL A 35 11.63 -12.63 11.41
CA VAL A 35 10.28 -13.18 11.31
C VAL A 35 9.98 -13.07 9.83
N TYR A 36 10.23 -14.17 9.13
CA TYR A 36 9.53 -14.49 7.90
C TYR A 36 8.09 -14.07 8.14
N ALA A 37 7.59 -13.23 7.24
CA ALA A 37 6.16 -13.05 7.19
C ALA A 37 5.54 -14.43 7.21
N ASP A 38 4.64 -14.63 8.18
CA ASP A 38 4.03 -15.91 8.50
C ASP A 38 3.77 -16.68 7.20
N ASP A 39 4.12 -17.96 7.17
CA ASP A 39 4.21 -18.85 6.01
C ASP A 39 2.85 -19.11 5.33
N GLY A 40 1.91 -18.17 5.40
CA GLY A 40 0.52 -18.26 5.02
C GLY A 40 0.34 -18.04 3.52
N GLU A 41 0.43 -19.13 2.77
CA GLU A 41 -0.17 -19.35 1.45
C GLU A 41 -0.15 -18.12 0.54
N THR A 42 0.84 -18.00 -0.34
CA THR A 42 0.70 -17.10 -1.48
C THR A 42 -0.46 -17.58 -2.35
N PRO A 43 -1.34 -16.68 -2.84
CA PRO A 43 -2.45 -17.09 -3.70
C PRO A 43 -1.94 -17.82 -4.95
N ASP A 44 -2.42 -19.04 -5.17
CA ASP A 44 -2.08 -19.84 -6.35
C ASP A 44 -2.53 -19.11 -7.63
N GLY A 45 -1.64 -19.01 -8.62
CA GLY A 45 -1.93 -18.39 -9.92
C GLY A 45 -1.92 -16.85 -9.94
N ALA A 46 -1.72 -16.19 -8.79
CA ALA A 46 -1.54 -14.75 -8.75
C ALA A 46 -0.14 -14.35 -9.23
N GLU A 47 -0.05 -13.32 -10.06
CA GLU A 47 1.22 -12.63 -10.30
C GLU A 47 1.61 -11.85 -9.04
N LEU A 48 2.81 -12.11 -8.52
CA LEU A 48 3.31 -11.49 -7.29
C LEU A 48 4.48 -10.58 -7.63
N ILE A 49 4.50 -9.39 -7.03
CA ILE A 49 5.66 -8.51 -7.04
C ILE A 49 6.13 -8.25 -5.62
N ARG A 50 7.40 -7.88 -5.47
CA ARG A 50 7.91 -7.42 -4.18
C ARG A 50 7.49 -5.98 -3.96
N PHE A 51 6.92 -5.69 -2.80
CA PHE A 51 6.77 -4.34 -2.26
C PHE A 51 7.77 -4.14 -1.13
N ASP A 52 8.50 -3.04 -1.19
CA ASP A 52 9.44 -2.64 -0.14
C ASP A 52 8.79 -1.56 0.72
N PHE A 53 8.85 -1.74 2.04
CA PHE A 53 8.30 -0.82 3.02
C PHE A 53 9.42 -0.24 3.89
N HIS A 54 9.27 1.04 4.22
CA HIS A 54 10.13 1.85 5.04
C HIS A 54 9.32 2.42 6.19
N LYS A 55 9.73 2.10 7.41
CA LYS A 55 9.09 2.55 8.63
C LYS A 55 8.90 4.07 8.70
N SER A 56 9.84 4.85 8.17
CA SER A 56 9.78 6.32 8.19
C SER A 56 8.82 6.92 7.15
N VAL A 57 8.37 6.13 6.17
CA VAL A 57 7.55 6.58 5.04
C VAL A 57 6.14 5.99 5.13
N ASN A 58 6.03 4.70 5.45
CA ASN A 58 4.75 3.99 5.51
C ASN A 58 3.80 4.59 6.54
N GLN A 59 2.63 5.03 6.07
CA GLN A 59 1.65 5.74 6.91
C GLN A 59 0.57 4.83 7.50
N GLU A 60 0.53 3.55 7.11
CA GLU A 60 -0.50 2.61 7.59
C GLU A 60 0.06 1.63 8.63
N VAL A 61 1.23 1.09 8.34
CA VAL A 61 1.84 0.00 9.11
C VAL A 61 3.22 0.34 9.63
N GLY A 62 3.70 1.59 9.44
CA GLY A 62 4.99 2.15 9.88
C GLY A 62 5.19 2.31 11.40
N ILE A 63 4.87 1.28 12.18
CA ILE A 63 4.97 1.27 13.64
C ILE A 63 6.42 1.16 14.16
N PRO A 64 6.71 1.42 15.46
CA PRO A 64 8.04 1.31 16.06
C PRO A 64 8.79 0.01 15.75
N ALA A 65 10.12 0.06 15.71
CA ALA A 65 10.94 -1.05 15.18
C ALA A 65 10.86 -2.30 16.07
N GLY A 66 10.62 -3.45 15.45
CA GLY A 66 10.36 -4.72 16.13
C GLY A 66 8.99 -4.83 16.80
N ILE A 67 8.05 -3.91 16.52
CA ILE A 67 6.62 -4.19 16.68
C ILE A 67 6.12 -4.78 15.35
N PRO A 68 5.29 -5.84 15.35
CA PRO A 68 4.74 -6.42 14.13
C PRO A 68 3.70 -5.52 13.46
N GLY A 69 3.91 -5.19 12.18
CA GLY A 69 2.93 -4.57 11.30
C GLY A 69 2.07 -5.63 10.62
N PHE A 70 0.82 -5.27 10.29
CA PHE A 70 -0.15 -6.19 9.70
C PHE A 70 -1.01 -5.52 8.64
N PHE A 71 -1.34 -6.25 7.59
CA PHE A 71 -2.45 -5.92 6.71
C PHE A 71 -3.10 -7.20 6.19
N THR A 72 -4.32 -7.07 5.68
CA THR A 72 -5.09 -8.18 5.11
C THR A 72 -5.54 -7.80 3.71
N TYR A 73 -5.45 -8.75 2.78
CA TYR A 73 -6.04 -8.63 1.46
C TYR A 73 -6.87 -9.86 1.13
N PHE A 74 -7.86 -9.68 0.25
CA PHE A 74 -8.63 -10.78 -0.30
C PHE A 74 -8.09 -11.11 -1.69
N TYR A 75 -8.10 -12.39 -2.08
CA TYR A 75 -7.80 -12.81 -3.44
C TYR A 75 -8.70 -13.99 -3.79
N GLU A 76 -9.44 -13.87 -4.89
CA GLU A 76 -10.46 -14.86 -5.32
C GLU A 76 -11.42 -15.28 -4.18
N GLY A 77 -11.83 -14.32 -3.35
CA GLY A 77 -12.77 -14.52 -2.24
C GLY A 77 -12.16 -15.14 -0.97
N LYS A 78 -10.88 -15.53 -1.00
CA LYS A 78 -10.12 -16.01 0.16
C LYS A 78 -9.37 -14.85 0.83
N GLU A 79 -9.30 -14.89 2.16
CA GLU A 79 -8.63 -13.89 2.98
C GLU A 79 -7.18 -14.30 3.25
N TYR A 80 -6.25 -13.37 3.07
CA TYR A 80 -4.82 -13.55 3.32
C TYR A 80 -4.36 -12.51 4.34
N HIS A 81 -3.83 -12.99 5.46
CA HIS A 81 -3.33 -12.15 6.55
C HIS A 81 -1.81 -12.08 6.47
N TYR A 82 -1.29 -10.87 6.34
CA TYR A 82 0.14 -10.65 6.28
C TYR A 82 0.63 -9.94 7.53
N GLY A 83 1.59 -10.56 8.21
CA GLY A 83 2.27 -9.99 9.37
C GLY A 83 3.77 -9.88 9.10
N PHE A 84 4.37 -8.74 9.42
CA PHE A 84 5.80 -8.53 9.21
C PHE A 84 6.41 -7.64 10.28
N ARG A 85 7.73 -7.54 10.32
CA ARG A 85 8.45 -6.66 11.24
C ARG A 85 9.48 -5.87 10.46
N PHE A 86 9.55 -4.57 10.72
CA PHE A 86 10.67 -3.78 10.24
C PHE A 86 11.96 -4.23 10.90
N ASP A 87 13.01 -4.33 10.10
CA ASP A 87 14.33 -4.68 10.57
C ASP A 87 14.84 -3.64 11.59
N ARG A 88 15.71 -4.11 12.49
CA ARG A 88 16.34 -3.25 13.51
C ARG A 88 17.78 -2.89 13.17
N ASN A 89 18.41 -3.56 12.20
CA ASN A 89 19.87 -3.58 12.02
C ASN A 89 20.33 -3.51 10.54
N GLY A 90 19.57 -2.92 9.61
CA GLY A 90 19.99 -2.84 8.20
C GLY A 90 20.17 -4.23 7.56
N THR A 91 19.36 -5.20 7.98
CA THR A 91 19.36 -6.57 7.46
C THR A 91 18.19 -6.81 6.50
N GLY A 92 17.38 -5.79 6.24
CA GLY A 92 16.31 -5.84 5.26
C GLY A 92 16.82 -5.64 3.82
N PRO A 93 15.91 -5.44 2.86
CA PRO A 93 16.25 -5.42 1.43
C PRO A 93 17.28 -4.34 1.07
N GLU A 94 17.36 -3.27 1.87
CA GLU A 94 18.37 -2.24 1.77
C GLU A 94 19.35 -2.36 2.95
N THR A 95 20.50 -3.01 2.73
CA THR A 95 21.43 -3.44 3.78
C THR A 95 22.10 -2.29 4.56
N GLU A 96 21.85 -1.04 4.18
CA GLU A 96 22.38 0.16 4.84
C GLU A 96 21.28 1.03 5.45
N LYS A 97 20.00 0.63 5.34
CA LYS A 97 18.86 1.38 5.87
C LYS A 97 18.13 0.62 6.96
N PHE A 98 18.04 1.26 8.13
CA PHE A 98 17.24 0.79 9.25
C PHE A 98 15.74 0.97 8.98
N GLY A 99 14.93 0.03 9.48
CA GLY A 99 13.49 0.12 9.44
C GLY A 99 12.89 -0.28 8.09
N THR A 100 13.46 -1.29 7.43
CA THR A 100 12.99 -1.82 6.14
C THR A 100 12.27 -3.16 6.31
N ALA A 101 11.29 -3.42 5.46
CA ALA A 101 10.58 -4.69 5.34
C ALA A 101 10.17 -4.90 3.87
N TYR A 102 9.81 -6.11 3.49
CA TYR A 102 9.26 -6.37 2.17
C TYR A 102 8.17 -7.44 2.22
N VAL A 103 7.27 -7.42 1.25
CA VAL A 103 6.23 -8.43 1.03
C VAL A 103 6.17 -8.82 -0.44
N TRP A 104 5.89 -10.10 -0.72
CA TRP A 104 5.47 -10.55 -2.04
C TRP A 104 3.94 -10.65 -2.04
N ALA A 105 3.29 -9.84 -2.86
CA ALA A 105 1.84 -9.77 -2.92
C ALA A 105 1.37 -9.47 -4.36
N PRO A 106 0.11 -9.83 -4.68
CA PRO A 106 -0.53 -9.32 -5.88
C PRO A 106 -0.69 -7.80 -5.82
N TYR A 107 -0.97 -7.18 -6.96
CA TYR A 107 -1.05 -5.74 -7.09
C TYR A 107 -2.34 -5.27 -7.78
N THR A 108 -2.76 -4.05 -7.45
CA THR A 108 -3.79 -3.31 -8.17
C THR A 108 -3.13 -2.21 -8.98
N VAL A 109 -3.48 -2.07 -10.26
CA VAL A 109 -3.04 -0.93 -11.09
C VAL A 109 -4.06 0.21 -11.01
N ILE A 110 -3.60 1.42 -10.74
CA ILE A 110 -4.42 2.63 -10.72
C ILE A 110 -4.13 3.42 -11.98
N TYR A 111 -5.14 3.70 -12.78
CA TYR A 111 -5.05 4.62 -13.92
C TYR A 111 -5.66 5.96 -13.55
N TYR A 112 -5.02 7.04 -13.96
CA TYR A 112 -5.51 8.40 -13.79
C TYR A 112 -5.80 9.01 -15.16
N ASP A 113 -6.97 9.61 -15.32
CA ASP A 113 -7.36 10.43 -16.48
C ASP A 113 -7.72 11.84 -16.01
N ALA A 114 -6.93 12.83 -16.41
CA ALA A 114 -7.16 14.23 -16.06
C ALA A 114 -8.44 14.83 -16.68
N ALA A 115 -9.23 14.09 -17.47
CA ALA A 115 -10.59 14.45 -17.90
C ALA A 115 -10.78 15.94 -18.27
N GLY A 116 -10.16 16.35 -19.38
CA GLY A 116 -10.21 17.73 -19.87
C GLY A 116 -9.21 18.69 -19.22
N GLY A 117 -8.41 18.23 -18.26
CA GLY A 117 -7.23 18.92 -17.73
C GLY A 117 -5.90 18.23 -18.09
N GLU A 118 -4.83 18.62 -17.38
CA GLU A 118 -3.49 18.02 -17.47
C GLU A 118 -2.98 17.64 -16.07
N ILE A 119 -2.13 16.61 -15.98
CA ILE A 119 -1.39 16.23 -14.78
C ILE A 119 -0.18 17.14 -14.65
N GLU A 120 -0.13 17.88 -13.54
CA GLU A 120 0.95 18.82 -13.22
C GLU A 120 2.07 18.13 -12.44
N ASN A 121 1.71 17.36 -11.41
CA ASN A 121 2.63 16.59 -10.60
C ASN A 121 2.20 15.13 -10.59
N TYR A 122 3.12 14.22 -10.88
CA TYR A 122 2.80 12.80 -10.95
C TYR A 122 2.80 12.11 -9.58
N GLY A 123 3.31 12.74 -8.52
CA GLY A 123 3.52 12.07 -7.24
C GLY A 123 4.46 10.86 -7.45
N THR A 124 3.98 9.66 -7.10
CA THR A 124 4.69 8.41 -7.42
C THR A 124 4.21 7.73 -8.71
N ALA A 125 3.18 8.29 -9.36
CA ALA A 125 2.64 7.73 -10.58
C ALA A 125 3.62 7.88 -11.75
N THR A 126 3.51 6.95 -12.69
CA THR A 126 4.23 6.97 -13.96
C THR A 126 3.41 7.64 -15.03
N ALA A 127 3.95 8.67 -15.66
CA ALA A 127 3.28 9.40 -16.74
C ALA A 127 2.81 8.49 -17.89
N GLY A 128 1.71 8.89 -18.53
CA GLY A 128 1.13 8.22 -19.68
C GLY A 128 2.12 8.01 -20.82
N GLY A 129 1.94 6.90 -21.54
CA GLY A 129 2.82 6.51 -22.65
C GLY A 129 4.07 5.76 -22.22
N ARG A 130 4.34 5.66 -20.92
CA ARG A 130 5.48 4.93 -20.36
C ARG A 130 5.05 3.57 -19.80
N ARG A 131 6.00 2.63 -19.77
CA ARG A 131 5.84 1.35 -19.07
C ARG A 131 5.85 1.60 -17.56
N LEU A 132 4.98 0.91 -16.83
CA LEU A 132 4.93 0.97 -15.37
C LEU A 132 5.88 -0.08 -14.79
N PHE A 133 6.65 0.29 -13.77
CA PHE A 133 7.58 -0.61 -13.09
C PHE A 133 7.35 -0.58 -11.58
N ALA A 134 7.64 -1.70 -10.91
CA ALA A 134 7.58 -1.87 -9.47
C ALA A 134 8.71 -1.11 -8.73
N THR A 135 8.76 0.22 -8.90
CA THR A 135 9.82 1.09 -8.36
C THR A 135 9.90 1.14 -6.83
N ARG A 136 8.81 0.80 -6.14
CA ARG A 136 8.70 0.63 -4.67
C ARG A 136 8.84 -0.86 -4.30
N GLY A 137 9.81 -1.54 -4.91
CA GLY A 137 9.83 -3.00 -4.96
C GLY A 137 10.98 -3.60 -5.76
N ASN A 138 10.71 -4.74 -6.39
CA ASN A 138 11.69 -5.50 -7.19
C ASN A 138 12.04 -4.87 -8.55
N GLY A 139 11.37 -3.81 -8.99
CA GLY A 139 11.65 -3.11 -10.24
C GLY A 139 11.14 -3.81 -11.51
N GLU A 140 10.32 -4.85 -11.40
CA GLU A 140 9.74 -5.55 -12.55
C GLU A 140 8.74 -4.68 -13.31
N GLU A 141 8.57 -4.93 -14.63
CA GLU A 141 7.53 -4.28 -15.43
C GLU A 141 6.17 -4.85 -15.04
N LEU A 142 5.20 -3.98 -14.75
CA LEU A 142 3.84 -4.38 -14.40
C LEU A 142 2.94 -4.45 -15.64
N GLU A 143 1.91 -5.29 -15.61
CA GLU A 143 0.93 -5.42 -16.70
C GLU A 143 -0.04 -4.21 -16.76
N ALA A 144 0.49 -3.02 -17.00
CA ALA A 144 -0.26 -1.77 -17.10
C ALA A 144 -0.56 -1.39 -18.56
N GLY A 145 -1.15 -2.32 -19.32
CA GLY A 145 -1.33 -2.21 -20.77
C GLY A 145 -2.05 -0.92 -21.22
N GLN A 146 -3.00 -0.42 -20.42
CA GLN A 146 -3.75 0.79 -20.75
C GLN A 146 -2.91 2.07 -20.72
N ASN A 147 -1.79 2.11 -19.98
CA ASN A 147 -0.95 3.29 -19.88
C ASN A 147 -0.08 3.50 -21.13
N LYS A 148 0.24 2.42 -21.85
CA LYS A 148 1.12 2.44 -23.02
C LYS A 148 0.48 3.22 -24.17
N GLY A 149 1.25 4.10 -24.80
CA GLY A 149 0.78 4.95 -25.91
C GLY A 149 -0.17 6.09 -25.52
N LYS A 150 -0.48 6.28 -24.23
CA LYS A 150 -1.31 7.40 -23.75
C LYS A 150 -0.55 8.72 -23.77
N ASN A 151 -1.30 9.83 -23.82
CA ASN A 151 -0.74 11.17 -23.69
C ASN A 151 -0.16 11.36 -22.28
N LYS A 152 1.14 11.63 -22.19
CA LYS A 152 1.85 11.80 -20.92
C LYS A 152 1.23 12.85 -20.00
N ARG A 153 0.69 13.94 -20.56
CA ARG A 153 0.11 15.04 -19.76
C ARG A 153 -1.31 14.76 -19.29
N LYS A 154 -2.04 13.86 -19.92
CA LYS A 154 -3.44 13.59 -19.56
C LYS A 154 -3.58 12.37 -18.68
N PHE A 155 -2.69 11.40 -18.83
CA PHE A 155 -2.80 10.11 -18.20
C PHE A 155 -1.60 9.82 -17.30
N ALA A 156 -1.82 9.02 -16.26
CA ALA A 156 -0.76 8.40 -15.48
C ALA A 156 -1.22 7.03 -14.99
N ALA A 157 -0.27 6.21 -14.54
CA ALA A 157 -0.57 4.96 -13.86
C ALA A 157 0.30 4.81 -12.61
N ASP A 158 -0.27 4.28 -11.55
CA ASP A 158 0.45 3.86 -10.34
C ASP A 158 -0.04 2.46 -9.93
N TYR A 159 0.43 1.95 -8.80
CA TYR A 159 0.06 0.63 -8.32
C TYR A 159 0.11 0.57 -6.80
N THR A 160 -0.55 -0.42 -6.22
CA THR A 160 -0.42 -0.71 -4.79
C THR A 160 -0.65 -2.20 -4.54
N VAL A 161 -0.49 -2.64 -3.30
CA VAL A 161 -0.84 -4.00 -2.86
C VAL A 161 -2.32 -4.24 -3.16
N TYR A 162 -2.65 -5.43 -3.68
CA TYR A 162 -3.98 -5.75 -4.19
C TYR A 162 -5.12 -5.38 -3.23
N GLY A 163 -6.02 -4.53 -3.71
CA GLY A 163 -7.19 -4.05 -2.96
C GLY A 163 -6.89 -3.04 -1.86
N GLN A 164 -5.63 -2.70 -1.62
CA GLN A 164 -5.23 -1.83 -0.52
C GLN A 164 -5.17 -0.37 -0.95
N SER A 165 -4.95 0.51 0.02
CA SER A 165 -4.74 1.93 -0.24
C SER A 165 -3.39 2.17 -0.91
N LEU A 166 -3.19 3.35 -1.49
CA LEU A 166 -1.90 3.74 -2.03
C LEU A 166 -0.86 4.02 -0.93
N ARG A 167 -1.31 4.45 0.26
CA ARG A 167 -0.42 4.70 1.41
C ARG A 167 0.25 3.46 1.94
N LEU A 168 -0.41 2.30 1.87
CA LEU A 168 0.21 1.05 2.28
C LEU A 168 1.49 0.77 1.47
N SER A 169 1.47 1.06 0.17
CA SER A 169 2.63 0.90 -0.71
C SER A 169 3.49 2.15 -0.84
N GLU A 170 3.34 3.12 0.06
CA GLU A 170 4.13 4.36 0.09
C GLU A 170 3.98 5.23 -1.17
N GLY A 171 2.89 5.04 -1.90
CA GLY A 171 2.58 5.86 -3.06
C GLY A 171 1.91 7.18 -2.68
N CYS A 172 2.06 8.16 -3.57
CA CYS A 172 1.42 9.46 -3.50
C CYS A 172 0.66 9.71 -4.80
N MET A 173 -0.59 10.15 -4.69
CA MET A 173 -1.43 10.41 -5.86
C MET A 173 -0.90 11.59 -6.68
N PRO A 174 -1.08 11.58 -8.01
CA PRO A 174 -0.80 12.73 -8.85
C PRO A 174 -1.75 13.90 -8.54
N THR A 175 -1.40 15.11 -8.98
CA THR A 175 -2.28 16.28 -8.98
C THR A 175 -2.48 16.78 -10.40
N ALA A 176 -3.69 17.24 -10.69
CA ALA A 176 -4.06 17.74 -12.00
C ALA A 176 -4.44 19.23 -11.94
N VAL A 177 -4.32 19.91 -13.08
CA VAL A 177 -4.67 21.31 -13.30
C VAL A 177 -5.53 21.46 -14.55
N LYS A 178 -6.41 22.46 -14.53
CA LYS A 178 -7.28 22.85 -15.64
C LYS A 178 -7.59 24.33 -15.54
N ASP A 179 -7.33 25.08 -16.61
CA ASP A 179 -7.47 26.53 -16.62
C ASP A 179 -8.89 26.98 -16.28
N GLY A 180 -9.03 27.84 -15.26
CA GLY A 180 -10.32 28.34 -14.78
C GLY A 180 -11.08 27.38 -13.84
N TYR A 181 -10.47 26.26 -13.45
CA TYR A 181 -11.07 25.27 -12.55
C TYR A 181 -10.15 24.94 -11.38
N ARG A 182 -10.74 24.61 -10.24
CA ARG A 182 -10.09 24.04 -9.07
C ARG A 182 -10.15 22.52 -9.17
N PHE A 183 -9.03 21.85 -8.90
CA PHE A 183 -8.98 20.40 -8.83
C PHE A 183 -9.62 19.91 -7.52
N GLU A 184 -10.72 19.15 -7.62
CA GLU A 184 -11.42 18.60 -6.46
C GLU A 184 -10.85 17.26 -6.01
N GLY A 185 -10.13 16.56 -6.89
CA GLY A 185 -9.51 15.27 -6.61
C GLY A 185 -9.80 14.22 -7.69
N TRP A 186 -9.50 12.98 -7.34
CA TRP A 186 -9.69 11.81 -8.19
C TRP A 186 -10.96 11.07 -7.79
N TYR A 187 -11.79 10.75 -8.78
CA TYR A 187 -13.10 10.16 -8.55
C TYR A 187 -13.35 8.97 -9.46
N ALA A 188 -14.24 8.09 -9.02
CA ALA A 188 -14.87 7.07 -9.86
C ALA A 188 -16.39 7.26 -9.84
N TRP A 189 -17.06 6.66 -10.81
CA TRP A 189 -18.50 6.44 -10.72
C TRP A 189 -18.77 5.09 -10.08
N THR A 190 -19.63 5.11 -9.06
CA THR A 190 -20.15 3.90 -8.44
C THR A 190 -21.67 3.88 -8.49
N ASP A 191 -22.25 2.70 -8.69
CA ASP A 191 -23.67 2.43 -8.49
C ASP A 191 -23.82 1.35 -7.42
N ALA A 192 -24.55 1.66 -6.35
CA ALA A 192 -24.67 0.83 -5.15
C ALA A 192 -23.29 0.32 -4.61
N GLY A 193 -22.28 1.20 -4.65
CA GLY A 193 -20.91 0.90 -4.22
C GLY A 193 -20.06 0.13 -5.23
N VAL A 194 -20.63 -0.30 -6.36
CA VAL A 194 -19.93 -1.02 -7.44
C VAL A 194 -19.39 -0.05 -8.48
N VAL A 195 -18.09 -0.12 -8.77
CA VAL A 195 -17.41 0.75 -9.74
C VAL A 195 -17.90 0.48 -11.17
N GLN A 196 -18.29 1.54 -11.89
CA GLN A 196 -18.81 1.50 -13.26
C GLN A 196 -17.76 2.01 -14.28
N GLU A 197 -16.72 1.21 -14.54
CA GLU A 197 -15.59 1.67 -15.34
C GLU A 197 -15.90 1.83 -16.84
N LYS A 198 -16.70 0.94 -17.42
CA LYS A 198 -16.86 0.85 -18.88
C LYS A 198 -17.57 2.07 -19.44
N GLU A 199 -18.59 2.50 -18.73
CA GLU A 199 -19.45 3.61 -19.10
C GLU A 199 -18.67 4.94 -19.04
N LEU A 200 -17.93 5.18 -17.96
CA LEU A 200 -17.05 6.36 -17.86
C LEU A 200 -15.96 6.35 -18.92
N ALA A 201 -15.39 5.18 -19.22
CA ALA A 201 -14.37 5.06 -20.26
C ALA A 201 -14.92 5.46 -21.64
N GLU A 202 -16.17 5.14 -21.96
CA GLU A 202 -16.81 5.58 -23.21
C GLU A 202 -17.06 7.09 -23.23
N LEU A 203 -17.58 7.67 -22.14
CA LEU A 203 -17.75 9.13 -22.05
C LEU A 203 -16.40 9.87 -22.20
N ALA A 204 -15.35 9.36 -21.57
CA ALA A 204 -14.01 9.94 -21.65
C ALA A 204 -13.42 9.86 -23.06
N LYS A 205 -13.63 8.74 -23.78
CA LYS A 205 -13.20 8.56 -25.18
C LYS A 205 -13.93 9.51 -26.14
N GLN A 206 -15.21 9.77 -25.87
CA GLN A 206 -16.03 10.70 -26.65
C GLN A 206 -15.82 12.16 -26.22
N GLU A 207 -14.93 12.41 -25.25
CA GLU A 207 -14.64 13.74 -24.68
C GLU A 207 -15.88 14.45 -24.11
N GLN A 208 -16.87 13.67 -23.67
CA GLN A 208 -18.10 14.17 -23.04
C GLN A 208 -17.85 14.49 -21.56
N TYR A 209 -16.88 15.38 -21.28
CA TYR A 209 -16.41 15.63 -19.92
C TYR A 209 -17.47 16.23 -18.99
N GLY A 210 -18.42 17.01 -19.52
CA GLY A 210 -19.53 17.53 -18.71
C GLY A 210 -20.39 16.41 -18.14
N THR A 211 -20.86 15.50 -19.00
CA THR A 211 -21.62 14.32 -18.57
C THR A 211 -20.79 13.40 -17.67
N LEU A 212 -19.53 13.16 -18.04
CA LEU A 212 -18.62 12.35 -17.22
C LEU A 212 -18.52 12.89 -15.79
N GLU A 213 -18.32 14.20 -15.66
CA GLU A 213 -18.16 14.88 -14.38
C GLU A 213 -19.42 14.83 -13.51
N ASP A 214 -20.60 14.92 -14.13
CA ASP A 214 -21.89 14.79 -13.44
C ASP A 214 -22.09 13.38 -12.82
N GLU A 215 -21.55 12.34 -13.45
CA GLU A 215 -21.65 10.95 -12.96
C GLU A 215 -20.61 10.62 -11.86
N LEU A 216 -19.49 11.36 -11.78
CA LEU A 216 -18.46 11.13 -10.78
C LEU A 216 -18.97 11.41 -9.36
N ASN A 217 -19.07 10.36 -8.54
CA ASN A 217 -19.70 10.45 -7.22
C ASN A 217 -18.83 9.97 -6.04
N GLU A 218 -17.82 9.12 -6.28
CA GLU A 218 -17.00 8.56 -5.21
C GLU A 218 -15.57 9.11 -5.26
N LYS A 219 -15.14 9.75 -4.17
CA LYS A 219 -13.80 10.34 -4.05
C LYS A 219 -12.78 9.30 -3.60
N TYR A 220 -11.69 9.19 -4.35
CA TYR A 220 -10.52 8.40 -3.99
C TYR A 220 -9.42 9.29 -3.42
N THR A 221 -8.84 8.83 -2.33
CA THR A 221 -7.67 9.42 -1.68
C THR A 221 -6.60 8.35 -1.54
N GLU A 222 -5.39 8.73 -1.15
CA GLU A 222 -4.31 7.76 -0.94
C GLU A 222 -4.63 6.73 0.16
N GLN A 223 -5.59 7.02 1.05
CA GLN A 223 -6.09 6.12 2.11
C GLN A 223 -7.22 5.19 1.65
N THR A 224 -7.80 5.44 0.47
CA THR A 224 -8.96 4.70 -0.02
C THR A 224 -8.54 3.32 -0.51
N LYS A 225 -9.06 2.25 0.09
CA LYS A 225 -8.93 0.88 -0.45
C LYS A 225 -9.53 0.77 -1.84
N LEU A 226 -8.84 0.08 -2.74
CA LEU A 226 -9.18 -0.01 -4.16
C LEU A 226 -10.01 -1.26 -4.45
N LEU A 227 -11.32 -1.12 -4.29
CA LEU A 227 -12.28 -2.22 -4.39
C LEU A 227 -13.19 -2.05 -5.61
N GLU A 228 -13.58 -3.15 -6.24
CA GLU A 228 -14.65 -3.19 -7.25
C GLU A 228 -16.01 -2.90 -6.61
N ASN A 229 -16.19 -3.34 -5.36
CA ASN A 229 -17.35 -3.04 -4.53
C ASN A 229 -16.92 -2.46 -3.19
N ARG A 230 -17.25 -1.19 -2.95
CA ARG A 230 -16.92 -0.45 -1.74
C ARG A 230 -17.63 -0.96 -0.48
N GLU A 231 -18.75 -1.67 -0.65
CA GLU A 231 -19.50 -2.28 0.44
C GLU A 231 -18.88 -3.60 0.92
N SER A 232 -17.85 -4.11 0.24
CA SER A 232 -17.23 -5.39 0.60
C SER A 232 -15.76 -5.48 0.20
N GLU A 233 -14.89 -5.59 1.20
CA GLU A 233 -13.44 -5.80 1.00
C GLU A 233 -13.09 -7.12 0.30
N ARG A 234 -14.06 -8.02 0.14
CA ARG A 234 -13.90 -9.31 -0.58
C ARG A 234 -13.76 -9.16 -2.09
N TYR A 235 -14.04 -7.97 -2.63
CA TYR A 235 -13.98 -7.67 -4.07
C TYR A 235 -12.94 -6.57 -4.36
N PRO A 236 -11.64 -6.85 -4.17
CA PRO A 236 -10.57 -5.95 -4.57
C PRO A 236 -10.51 -5.78 -6.09
N ALA A 237 -10.16 -4.59 -6.55
CA ALA A 237 -9.98 -4.32 -7.97
C ALA A 237 -8.59 -4.75 -8.44
N SER A 238 -8.47 -5.44 -9.57
CA SER A 238 -7.19 -5.69 -10.25
C SER A 238 -6.66 -4.45 -10.96
N SER A 239 -7.56 -3.63 -11.46
CA SER A 239 -7.28 -2.27 -11.87
C SER A 239 -8.44 -1.35 -11.57
N ILE A 240 -8.15 -0.06 -11.39
CA ILE A 240 -9.18 0.97 -11.31
C ILE A 240 -8.78 2.21 -12.12
N THR A 241 -9.72 2.80 -12.84
CA THR A 241 -9.54 4.11 -13.48
C THR A 241 -10.21 5.21 -12.67
N LEU A 242 -9.42 6.23 -12.31
CA LEU A 242 -9.87 7.42 -11.61
C LEU A 242 -9.80 8.64 -12.52
N TYR A 243 -10.84 9.46 -12.46
CA TYR A 243 -11.00 10.65 -13.28
C TYR A 243 -10.87 11.92 -12.43
N ALA A 244 -10.22 12.94 -12.96
CA ALA A 244 -10.16 14.23 -12.29
C ALA A 244 -11.55 14.90 -12.28
N LYS A 245 -11.92 15.44 -11.12
CA LYS A 245 -13.12 16.27 -10.94
C LYS A 245 -12.74 17.73 -10.72
N TRP A 246 -13.57 18.64 -11.23
CA TRP A 246 -13.25 20.06 -11.37
C TRP A 246 -14.39 20.95 -10.87
N ASP A 247 -14.06 21.91 -10.01
CA ASP A 247 -14.98 22.99 -9.65
C ASP A 247 -14.64 24.26 -10.42
N LYS A 248 -15.62 24.91 -11.05
CA LYS A 248 -15.39 26.23 -11.66
C LYS A 248 -14.97 27.23 -10.61
N ILE A 249 -13.89 27.96 -10.89
CA ILE A 249 -13.51 29.13 -10.09
C ILE A 249 -14.45 30.26 -10.52
N TRP A 250 -15.43 30.61 -9.68
CA TRP A 250 -16.33 31.72 -9.97
C TRP A 250 -15.55 33.03 -10.08
N GLU A 251 -15.76 33.77 -11.17
CA GLU A 251 -15.41 35.20 -11.31
C GLU A 251 -16.51 36.10 -10.72
#